data_AF-A0A960HGK5-F1
#
_entry.id   AF-A0A960HGK5-F1
#
_cell.length_a   1.000
_cell.length_b   1.000
_cell.length_c   1.000
_cell.angle_alpha   90.00
_cell.angle_beta   90.00
_cell.angle_gamma   90.00
#
_symmetry.space_group_name_H-M   'P 1'
#
loop_
_entity.id
_entity.type
_entity.pdbx_description
1 polymer ?
#
loop_
_entity_poly.entity_id
_entity_poly.type
_entity_poly.pdbx_seq_one_letter_code
_entity_poly.pdbx_strand_id
1 'polypeptide(L)' 'GDDASAGATALAEPGVVVYLGIDRLDYTKGIVQRLQAFGELLNDGQLDPAKCRFVQVAVPTRTDVP' A
#
# COMPACT_ATOMS: atom_id res chain seq x y z
N GLY A 1 15.09 14.42 1.22
CA GLY A 1 14.94 15.34 0.08
C GLY A 1 13.59 15.12 -0.51
N ASP A 2 13.26 15.82 -1.57
CA ASP A 2 11.97 15.96 -2.25
C ASP A 2 11.40 14.68 -2.92
N ASP A 3 11.86 13.50 -2.52
CA ASP A 3 11.67 12.23 -3.23
C ASP A 3 10.22 11.69 -3.05
N ALA A 4 9.60 11.99 -1.91
CA ALA A 4 8.25 11.54 -1.58
C ALA A 4 7.15 12.30 -2.35
N SER A 5 7.41 13.56 -2.74
CA SER A 5 6.44 14.39 -3.48
C SER A 5 6.30 13.93 -4.93
N ALA A 6 7.41 13.49 -5.54
CA ALA A 6 7.42 12.88 -6.87
C ALA A 6 6.60 11.57 -6.89
N GLY A 7 6.76 10.72 -5.87
CA GLY A 7 5.97 9.49 -5.73
C GLY A 7 4.48 9.76 -5.54
N ALA A 8 4.11 10.72 -4.69
CA ALA A 8 2.71 11.08 -4.46
C ALA A 8 2.00 11.58 -5.73
N THR A 9 2.71 12.35 -6.56
CA THR A 9 2.18 12.86 -7.83
C THR A 9 1.93 11.71 -8.83
N ALA A 10 2.84 10.74 -8.91
CA ALA A 10 2.68 9.56 -9.77
C ALA A 10 1.52 8.63 -9.34
N LEU A 11 1.16 8.64 -8.05
CA LEU A 11 0.02 7.88 -7.54
C LEU A 11 -1.32 8.58 -7.83
N ALA A 12 -1.32 9.91 -7.90
CA ALA A 12 -2.50 10.75 -8.08
C ALA A 12 -2.80 10.99 -9.57
N GLU A 13 -3.33 9.97 -10.25
CA GLU A 13 -3.86 10.11 -11.60
C GLU A 13 -5.40 10.07 -11.58
N PRO A 14 -6.09 10.97 -12.30
CA PRO A 14 -7.55 10.96 -12.38
C PRO A 14 -8.11 9.62 -12.85
N GLY A 15 -9.11 9.11 -12.14
CA GLY A 15 -9.75 7.83 -12.46
C GLY A 15 -8.98 6.59 -12.00
N VAL A 16 -7.80 6.74 -11.38
CA VAL A 16 -7.09 5.66 -10.71
C VAL A 16 -7.50 5.60 -9.24
N VAL A 17 -7.89 4.41 -8.78
CA VAL A 17 -8.21 4.17 -7.37
C VAL A 17 -6.93 3.84 -6.61
N VAL A 18 -6.67 4.57 -5.53
CA VAL A 18 -5.54 4.30 -4.64
C VAL A 18 -6.04 3.66 -3.34
N TYR A 19 -5.59 2.43 -3.10
CA TYR A 19 -5.78 1.72 -1.84
C TYR A 19 -4.60 2.01 -0.93
N LEU A 20 -4.86 2.52 0.28
CA LEU A 20 -3.82 2.90 1.23
C LEU A 20 -3.91 2.04 2.50
N GLY A 21 -2.88 1.26 2.75
CA GLY A 21 -2.67 0.55 4.01
C GLY A 21 -1.64 1.29 4.87
N ILE A 22 -1.96 1.54 6.14
CA ILE A 22 -1.01 2.09 7.11
C ILE A 22 -1.00 1.15 8.32
N ASP A 23 0.13 0.53 8.59
CA ASP A 23 0.31 -0.36 9.74
C ASP A 23 1.69 -0.18 10.36
N ARG A 24 1.86 -0.70 11.58
CA ARG A 24 3.19 -0.80 12.19
C ARG A 24 3.94 -1.99 11.59
N LEU A 25 5.28 -1.92 11.55
CA LEU A 25 6.13 -3.06 11.23
C LEU A 25 6.09 -4.05 12.40
N ASP A 26 5.07 -4.89 12.40
CA ASP A 26 4.76 -5.88 13.43
C ASP A 26 4.27 -7.14 12.70
N TYR A 27 4.85 -8.28 13.05
CA TYR A 27 4.62 -9.57 12.38
C TYR A 27 3.21 -10.13 12.57
N THR A 28 2.42 -9.55 13.48
CA THR A 28 1.01 -9.91 13.68
C THR A 28 0.05 -9.15 12.78
N LYS A 29 0.52 -8.12 12.07
CA LYS A 29 -0.34 -7.31 11.20
C LYS A 29 -0.66 -8.03 9.90
N GLY A 30 -1.88 -7.83 9.42
CA GLY A 30 -2.41 -8.42 8.20
C GLY A 30 -1.79 -7.91 6.88
N ILE A 31 -0.56 -7.37 6.89
CA ILE A 31 0.07 -6.76 5.72
C ILE A 31 0.21 -7.78 4.60
N VAL A 32 0.69 -8.99 4.92
CA VAL A 32 0.86 -10.08 3.95
C VAL A 32 -0.48 -10.48 3.36
N GLN A 33 -1.50 -10.66 4.21
CA GLN A 33 -2.83 -11.06 3.80
C GLN A 33 -3.49 -10.01 2.89
N ARG A 34 -3.27 -8.71 3.14
CA ARG A 34 -3.78 -7.65 2.26
C ARG A 34 -3.07 -7.62 0.91
N LEU A 35 -1.75 -7.81 0.89
CA LEU A 35 -1.01 -7.89 -0.37
C LEU A 35 -1.44 -9.12 -1.19
N GLN A 36 -1.66 -10.26 -0.53
CA GLN A 36 -2.18 -11.47 -1.17
C GLN A 36 -3.57 -11.24 -1.75
N ALA A 37 -4.51 -10.74 -0.95
CA ALA A 37 -5.87 -10.44 -1.40
C ALA A 37 -5.89 -9.45 -2.57
N PHE A 38 -5.05 -8.41 -2.54
CA PHE A 38 -4.93 -7.47 -3.65
C PHE A 38 -4.42 -8.17 -4.92
N GLY A 39 -3.41 -9.04 -4.80
CA GLY A 39 -2.90 -9.85 -5.91
C GLY A 39 -3.94 -10.83 -6.46
N GLU A 40 -4.73 -11.48 -5.60
CA GLU A 40 -5.83 -12.37 -6.00
C GLU A 40 -6.90 -11.59 -6.79
N LEU A 41 -7.31 -10.42 -6.31
CA LEU A 41 -8.27 -9.57 -7.02
C LEU A 41 -7.78 -9.12 -8.41
N LEU A 42 -6.46 -8.89 -8.57
CA LEU A 42 -5.85 -8.62 -9.87
C LEU A 42 -5.85 -9.85 -10.77
N ASN A 43 -5.44 -11.00 -10.23
CA ASN A 43 -5.38 -12.26 -10.98
C ASN A 43 -6.76 -12.74 -11.45
N ASP A 44 -7.79 -12.53 -10.63
CA ASP A 44 -9.18 -12.85 -10.95
C ASP A 44 -9.81 -11.84 -11.92
N GLY A 45 -9.11 -10.78 -12.30
CA GLY A 45 -9.62 -9.72 -13.17
C GLY A 45 -10.69 -8.84 -12.51
N GLN A 46 -10.84 -8.93 -11.18
CA GLN A 46 -11.76 -8.09 -10.41
C GLN A 46 -11.25 -6.66 -10.25
N LEU A 47 -9.94 -6.46 -10.38
CA LEU A 47 -9.30 -5.15 -10.46
C LEU A 47 -8.62 -4.95 -11.80
N ASP A 48 -8.82 -3.78 -12.39
CA ASP A 48 -8.10 -3.34 -13.59
C ASP A 48 -6.71 -2.80 -13.18
N PRO A 49 -5.60 -3.47 -13.55
CA PRO A 49 -4.25 -3.05 -13.17
C PRO A 49 -3.87 -1.66 -13.72
N ALA A 50 -4.55 -1.17 -14.77
CA ALA A 50 -4.34 0.18 -15.28
C ALA A 50 -5.07 1.26 -14.48
N LYS A 51 -6.02 0.88 -13.61
CA LYS A 51 -6.89 1.80 -12.86
C LYS A 51 -6.81 1.65 -11.35
N CYS A 52 -5.87 0.86 -10.83
CA CYS A 52 -5.69 0.73 -9.40
C CYS A 52 -4.23 0.72 -8.97
N ARG A 53 -3.99 1.20 -7.74
CA ARG A 53 -2.69 1.20 -7.08
C ARG A 53 -2.88 0.83 -5.61
N PHE A 54 -2.02 -0.01 -5.08
CA PHE A 54 -1.97 -0.32 -3.64
C PHE A 54 -0.68 0.22 -3.04
N VAL A 55 -0.80 1.03 -2.00
CA VAL A 55 0.32 1.62 -1.26
C VAL A 55 0.24 1.16 0.19
N GLN A 56 1.26 0.44 0.66
CA GLN A 56 1.38 0.05 2.06
C GLN A 56 2.52 0.82 2.71
N VAL A 57 2.17 1.61 3.71
CA VAL A 57 3.15 2.25 4.60
C VAL A 57 3.29 1.36 5.83
N ALA A 58 4.51 0.89 6.08
CA ALA A 58 4.89 0.22 7.32
C ALA A 58 5.66 1.24 8.18
N VAL A 59 5.00 1.75 9.22
CA VAL A 59 5.63 2.65 10.19
C VAL A 59 6.47 1.79 11.14
N PRO A 60 7.76 2.11 11.36
CA PRO A 60 8.56 1.41 12.35
C PRO A 60 7.81 1.34 13.69
N THR A 61 7.76 0.16 14.30
CA THR A 61 7.32 0.04 15.70
C THR A 61 8.34 0.79 16.56
N ARG A 62 7.87 1.60 17.51
CA ARG A 62 8.78 2.25 18.48
C ARG A 62 9.52 1.16 19.27
N THR A 63 10.81 1.03 19.07
CA THR A 63 11.72 0.36 20.02
C THR A 63 12.19 1.39 21.03
N ASP A 64 11.32 1.76 21.96
CA ASP A 64 11.70 2.47 23.18
C ASP A 64 10.79 2.00 24.31
N VAL A 65 11.23 0.93 24.98
CA VAL A 65 10.85 0.66 26.37
C VAL A 65 12.18 0.46 27.10
N PRO A 66 12.56 1.38 28.03
CA PRO A 66 13.67 1.18 28.95
C PRO A 66 13.52 -0.08 29.80
#